data_AF-A0A2V9MS59-F1
#
_entry.id   AF-A0A2V9MS59-F1
#
_cell.length_a   1.000
_cell.length_b   1.000
_cell.length_c   1.000
_cell.angle_alpha   90.00
_cell.angle_beta   90.00
_cell.angle_gamma   90.00
#
_symmetry.space_group_name_H-M   'P 1'
#
loop_
_entity.id
_entity.type
_entity.pdbx_description
1 polymer ?
#
loop_
_entity_poly.entity_id
_entity_poly.type
_entity_poly.pdbx_seq_one_letter_code
_entity_poly.pdbx_strand_id
1 'polypeptide(L)'
;MDFLEIASYVFTADCSTQRGKWTDGTREEPWGRDLAFVIAVREPEFWASAKVTGLMKEVLRFLSNDSYSFNFVPLQSDQENQTPYFEFHDEIDWPFHKPDRVLMFSGGLDSLAGIVKTAASGEKAVLVSHRPVSTLYARQKKLFGELQKKFAGQLMHIPVWINKDEGFGREPTQRTRSFLFSALGTLVAHSIEARGVRFYENGVLSVNLPIAEEVLRARASRTTHPLALHLLSELAAAVIKREFPIDNPFLFNTKTEVVQILSRHNGAELIAQTCSCSHLMFQSGEKRHCGTCSQCIDRRFAVAGAGLLSKDPQSDYVSDVFVGSRSKQLDQSIAIDYTRHGIELERRSDVEIAAIFNAEISRALRYEKKGEESAEKIISMYRRHGRVVRQVLEEQLRLNAAKLIDHTLEKSSLLALAIGQAYLPIGEPHRAVIPMQDINESSKSSVPQDVILKKLDEIVRSLGPSVQAQSRTHKAKSRFPSKRDTILFAAIVRDLEGLRYCIFLDKHRVKPKWCEDGPKSYRESYLAGGSFPKKVQDEKSRAKQRMSTHQHSVLMDAFITYIRSEFDELSSRLNSRNSRDASKK
;
A
#
# COMPACT_ATOMS: atom_id res chain seq x y z
N MET A 1 -22.12 13.86 -9.07
CA MET A 1 -21.35 15.10 -9.25
C MET A 1 -20.58 15.48 -7.98
N ASP A 2 -21.25 15.74 -6.86
CA ASP A 2 -20.60 16.09 -5.58
C ASP A 2 -19.37 15.25 -5.22
N PHE A 3 -19.43 13.92 -5.42
CA PHE A 3 -18.28 13.05 -5.11
C PHE A 3 -17.00 13.45 -5.87
N LEU A 4 -17.13 13.79 -7.15
CA LEU A 4 -16.00 14.20 -7.98
C LEU A 4 -15.48 15.57 -7.55
N GLU A 5 -16.37 16.52 -7.24
CA GLU A 5 -16.01 17.86 -6.76
C GLU A 5 -15.27 17.79 -5.42
N ILE A 6 -15.81 17.03 -4.46
CA ILE A 6 -15.16 16.75 -3.17
C ILE A 6 -13.77 16.15 -3.39
N ALA A 7 -13.65 15.13 -4.23
CA ALA A 7 -12.37 14.50 -4.52
C ALA A 7 -11.39 15.46 -5.20
N SER A 8 -11.88 16.40 -6.01
CA SER A 8 -11.09 17.45 -6.65
C SER A 8 -10.57 18.46 -5.63
N TYR A 9 -11.38 18.90 -4.67
CA TYR A 9 -10.92 19.75 -3.57
C TYR A 9 -9.87 19.06 -2.71
N VAL A 10 -10.09 17.78 -2.36
CA VAL A 10 -9.14 16.99 -1.58
C VAL A 10 -7.82 16.82 -2.32
N PHE A 11 -7.85 16.48 -3.61
CA PHE A 11 -6.66 16.37 -4.44
C PHE A 11 -5.91 17.70 -4.57
N THR A 12 -6.64 18.79 -4.78
CA THR A 12 -6.05 20.13 -4.83
C THR A 12 -5.35 20.49 -3.53
N ALA A 13 -5.99 20.28 -2.38
CA ALA A 13 -5.38 20.53 -1.08
C ALA A 13 -4.12 19.67 -0.86
N ASP A 14 -4.20 18.37 -1.19
CA ASP A 14 -3.05 17.45 -1.11
C ASP A 14 -1.86 17.97 -1.93
N CYS A 15 -2.12 18.42 -3.16
CA CYS A 15 -1.12 19.00 -4.06
C CYS A 15 -0.64 20.41 -3.67
N SER A 16 -1.38 21.13 -2.83
CA SER A 16 -1.09 22.54 -2.52
C SER A 16 -0.39 22.72 -1.18
N THR A 17 -0.56 21.79 -0.25
CA THR A 17 0.02 21.86 1.10
C THR A 17 1.29 21.02 1.15
N GLN A 18 2.46 21.63 1.33
CA GLN A 18 3.70 20.86 1.40
C GLN A 18 3.75 19.96 2.64
N ARG A 19 4.33 18.78 2.49
CA ARG A 19 4.73 17.94 3.61
C ARG A 19 6.10 18.43 4.11
N GLY A 20 6.32 18.42 5.42
CA GLY A 20 7.58 18.85 6.04
C GLY A 20 8.78 18.09 5.47
N LYS A 21 9.97 18.72 5.47
CA LYS A 21 11.21 18.07 5.05
C LYS A 21 11.60 16.99 6.07
N TRP A 22 12.03 15.84 5.58
CA TRP A 22 12.65 14.83 6.41
C TRP A 22 14.03 15.34 6.86
N THR A 23 14.19 15.63 8.15
CA THR A 23 15.50 15.86 8.75
C THR A 23 15.98 14.53 9.36
N ASP A 24 17.07 14.02 8.79
CA ASP A 24 17.99 13.02 9.35
C ASP A 24 17.62 12.28 10.67
N GLY A 25 17.60 10.94 10.56
CA GLY A 25 17.99 9.90 11.54
C GLY A 25 17.43 9.86 12.97
N THR A 26 16.92 10.95 13.54
CA THR A 26 16.75 11.10 14.99
C THR A 26 15.39 11.69 15.40
N ARG A 27 14.48 11.95 14.46
CA ARG A 27 13.18 12.55 14.78
C ARG A 27 12.00 11.65 14.42
N GLU A 28 11.07 11.55 15.38
CA GLU A 28 9.73 10.94 15.23
C GLU A 28 8.97 11.62 14.09
N GLU A 29 8.34 10.82 13.23
CA GLU A 29 7.62 11.24 12.01
C GLU A 29 6.50 12.27 12.26
N PRO A 30 6.62 13.55 11.83
CA PRO A 30 5.50 14.46 11.70
C PRO A 30 5.24 14.69 10.21
N TRP A 31 4.81 13.63 9.50
CA TRP A 31 4.55 13.66 8.05
C TRP A 31 3.05 13.78 7.71
N GLY A 32 2.18 13.47 8.65
CA GLY A 32 0.74 13.67 8.54
C GLY A 32 0.35 15.13 8.73
N ARG A 33 -0.53 15.62 7.87
CA ARG A 33 -1.15 16.95 7.96
C ARG A 33 -2.56 16.82 8.54
N ASP A 34 -3.04 17.87 9.18
CA ASP A 34 -4.45 18.00 9.53
C ASP A 34 -5.13 18.91 8.51
N LEU A 35 -6.03 18.36 7.69
CA LEU A 35 -6.73 19.07 6.63
C LEU A 35 -8.21 19.23 6.99
N ALA A 36 -8.67 20.47 7.05
CA ALA A 36 -10.06 20.81 7.30
C ALA A 36 -10.69 21.39 6.03
N PHE A 37 -11.83 20.82 5.64
CA PHE A 37 -12.54 21.19 4.43
C PHE A 37 -13.90 21.79 4.77
N VAL A 38 -14.23 22.92 4.15
CA VAL A 38 -15.59 23.44 4.07
C VAL A 38 -15.99 23.36 2.60
N ILE A 39 -16.94 22.49 2.27
CA ILE A 39 -17.30 22.18 0.87
C ILE A 39 -18.79 22.39 0.69
N ALA A 40 -19.16 23.20 -0.30
CA ALA A 40 -20.54 23.34 -0.74
C ALA A 40 -20.94 22.10 -1.57
N VAL A 41 -22.05 21.47 -1.22
CA VAL A 41 -22.55 20.23 -1.86
C VAL A 41 -24.05 20.31 -2.07
N ARG A 42 -24.58 19.51 -3.00
CA ARG A 42 -26.00 19.47 -3.34
C ARG A 42 -26.82 18.79 -2.24
N GLU A 43 -26.28 17.75 -1.60
CA GLU A 43 -26.94 17.02 -0.50
C GLU A 43 -26.11 17.03 0.80
N PRO A 44 -26.09 18.14 1.58
CA PRO A 44 -25.25 18.26 2.78
C PRO A 44 -25.50 17.17 3.82
N GLU A 45 -26.75 16.81 4.08
CA GLU A 45 -27.11 15.79 5.07
C GLU A 45 -26.56 14.40 4.71
N PHE A 46 -26.60 14.04 3.42
CA PHE A 46 -26.04 12.78 2.93
C PHE A 46 -24.53 12.74 3.17
N TRP A 47 -23.80 13.78 2.76
CA TRP A 47 -22.35 13.85 2.91
C TRP A 47 -21.92 13.94 4.36
N ALA A 48 -22.66 14.67 5.20
CA ALA A 48 -22.44 14.80 6.64
C ALA A 48 -22.83 13.54 7.43
N SER A 49 -23.52 12.58 6.82
CA SER A 49 -23.89 11.33 7.49
C SER A 49 -22.65 10.61 8.04
N ALA A 50 -22.78 10.04 9.24
CA ALA A 50 -21.67 9.38 9.93
C ALA A 50 -21.03 8.26 9.10
N LYS A 51 -21.83 7.55 8.29
CA LYS A 51 -21.36 6.48 7.40
C LYS A 51 -20.47 7.04 6.28
N VAL A 52 -20.97 8.01 5.50
CA VAL A 52 -20.25 8.54 4.32
C VAL A 52 -19.01 9.31 4.73
N THR A 53 -19.15 10.24 5.70
CA THR A 53 -18.01 10.99 6.24
C THR A 53 -16.97 10.05 6.89
N GLY A 54 -17.42 9.00 7.58
CA GLY A 54 -16.54 7.99 8.18
C GLY A 54 -15.69 7.27 7.14
N LEU A 55 -16.33 6.74 6.08
CA LEU A 55 -15.65 6.07 4.97
C LEU A 55 -14.66 6.99 4.25
N MET A 56 -15.06 8.24 3.95
CA MET A 56 -14.16 9.22 3.33
C MET A 56 -12.91 9.45 4.16
N LYS A 57 -13.07 9.68 5.48
CA LYS A 57 -11.93 9.89 6.39
C LYS A 57 -11.03 8.65 6.47
N GLU A 58 -11.60 7.46 6.48
CA GLU A 58 -10.85 6.21 6.56
C GLU A 58 -10.03 5.96 5.28
N VAL A 59 -10.65 6.10 4.11
CA VAL A 59 -9.96 5.99 2.81
C VAL A 59 -8.82 6.99 2.71
N LEU A 60 -9.10 8.27 2.96
CA LEU A 60 -8.13 9.32 2.78
C LEU A 60 -6.96 9.19 3.76
N ARG A 61 -7.24 8.92 5.04
CA ARG A 61 -6.20 8.62 6.03
C ARG A 61 -5.34 7.44 5.60
N PHE A 62 -5.95 6.38 5.07
CA PHE A 62 -5.19 5.21 4.64
C PHE A 62 -4.27 5.52 3.44
N LEU A 63 -4.74 6.31 2.48
CA LEU A 63 -3.99 6.68 1.28
C LEU A 63 -2.85 7.69 1.56
N SER A 64 -3.08 8.65 2.45
CA SER A 64 -2.19 9.80 2.62
C SER A 64 -1.52 9.91 3.99
N ASN A 65 -1.92 9.11 4.98
CA ASN A 65 -1.57 9.27 6.40
C ASN A 65 -1.89 10.67 6.99
N ASP A 66 -2.75 11.46 6.34
CA ASP A 66 -3.24 12.73 6.87
C ASP A 66 -4.54 12.54 7.68
N SER A 67 -4.85 13.51 8.53
CA SER A 67 -6.16 13.62 9.18
C SER A 67 -7.08 14.53 8.37
N TYR A 68 -8.36 14.18 8.32
CA TYR A 68 -9.37 14.92 7.56
C TYR A 68 -10.57 15.28 8.43
N SER A 69 -11.02 16.53 8.34
CA SER A 69 -12.31 17.00 8.83
C SER A 69 -13.10 17.65 7.70
N PHE A 70 -14.42 17.45 7.69
CA PHE A 70 -15.32 17.95 6.65
C PHE A 70 -16.47 18.68 7.31
N ASN A 71 -16.78 19.86 6.79
CA ASN A 71 -17.99 20.62 7.06
C ASN A 71 -18.69 20.85 5.72
N PHE A 72 -19.84 20.22 5.52
CA PHE A 72 -20.59 20.31 4.28
C PHE A 72 -21.68 21.37 4.41
N VAL A 73 -21.71 22.31 3.47
CA VAL A 73 -22.71 23.40 3.42
C VAL A 73 -23.57 23.28 2.15
N PRO A 74 -24.81 23.78 2.15
CA PRO A 74 -25.64 23.78 0.95
C PRO A 74 -25.01 24.58 -0.19
N LEU A 75 -24.98 24.01 -1.39
CA LEU A 75 -24.63 24.73 -2.61
C LEU A 75 -25.74 25.72 -2.96
N GLN A 76 -25.42 27.02 -2.97
CA GLN A 76 -26.39 28.11 -3.12
C GLN A 76 -26.91 28.29 -4.54
N SER A 77 -26.06 28.07 -5.54
CA SER A 77 -26.42 28.09 -6.95
C SER A 77 -25.66 26.96 -7.64
N ASP A 78 -26.37 25.96 -8.13
CA ASP A 78 -25.79 25.04 -9.10
C ASP A 78 -25.62 25.81 -10.41
N GLN A 79 -24.47 25.72 -11.06
CA GLN A 79 -24.29 26.40 -12.34
C GLN A 79 -25.15 25.68 -13.39
N GLU A 80 -26.33 26.23 -13.68
CA GLU A 80 -27.33 25.69 -14.63
C GLU A 80 -26.78 25.47 -16.06
N ASN A 81 -25.60 26.02 -16.37
CA ASN A 81 -24.96 25.98 -17.69
C ASN A 81 -23.63 25.21 -17.73
N GLN A 82 -23.38 24.26 -16.83
CA GLN A 82 -22.30 23.31 -17.07
C GLN A 82 -22.77 22.34 -18.15
N THR A 83 -22.17 22.42 -19.35
CA THR A 83 -22.24 21.34 -20.36
C THR A 83 -22.14 20.02 -19.60
N PRO A 84 -23.11 19.09 -19.71
CA PRO A 84 -23.08 17.90 -18.89
C PRO A 84 -21.72 17.23 -19.14
N TYR A 85 -20.94 17.03 -18.06
CA TYR A 85 -19.58 16.49 -18.16
C TYR A 85 -19.55 15.17 -18.96
N PHE A 86 -20.70 14.51 -19.04
CA PHE A 86 -20.96 13.26 -19.71
C PHE A 86 -22.40 13.21 -20.27
N GLU A 87 -22.65 13.78 -21.45
CA GLU A 87 -23.84 13.42 -22.24
C GLU A 87 -23.58 12.09 -22.94
N PHE A 88 -23.85 10.98 -22.25
CA PHE A 88 -24.10 9.73 -22.96
C PHE A 88 -25.58 9.77 -23.29
N HIS A 89 -25.92 9.99 -24.57
CA HIS A 89 -27.32 9.93 -25.02
C HIS A 89 -27.97 8.63 -24.50
N ASP A 90 -29.28 8.70 -24.18
CA ASP A 90 -30.15 7.60 -23.73
C ASP A 90 -30.30 6.45 -24.74
N GLU A 91 -29.32 6.25 -25.61
CA GLU A 91 -29.27 5.16 -26.56
C GLU A 91 -28.82 3.91 -25.82
N ILE A 92 -29.80 3.10 -25.44
CA ILE A 92 -29.63 1.68 -25.05
C ILE A 92 -28.75 0.92 -26.07
N ASP A 93 -28.71 1.41 -27.32
CA ASP A 93 -27.93 0.88 -28.44
C ASP A 93 -26.46 1.36 -28.48
N TRP A 94 -26.03 2.19 -27.52
CA TRP A 94 -24.63 2.61 -27.46
C TRP A 94 -23.71 1.42 -27.14
N PRO A 95 -22.69 1.14 -27.97
CA PRO A 95 -21.89 -0.08 -27.86
C PRO A 95 -21.06 -0.22 -26.58
N PHE A 96 -21.01 0.83 -25.76
CA PHE A 96 -20.26 0.89 -24.50
C PHE A 96 -21.18 1.03 -23.28
N HIS A 97 -22.48 0.81 -23.44
CA HIS A 97 -23.44 0.78 -22.34
C HIS A 97 -23.33 -0.52 -21.53
N LYS A 98 -23.51 -0.44 -20.21
CA LYS A 98 -23.48 -1.58 -19.27
C LYS A 98 -22.23 -2.47 -19.32
N PRO A 99 -20.99 -1.94 -19.46
CA PRO A 99 -19.81 -2.79 -19.43
C PRO A 99 -19.60 -3.37 -18.04
N ASP A 100 -18.85 -4.48 -17.94
CA ASP A 100 -18.52 -5.06 -16.63
C ASP A 100 -17.81 -4.05 -15.74
N ARG A 101 -16.80 -3.36 -16.29
CA ARG A 101 -16.03 -2.33 -15.60
C ARG A 101 -15.67 -1.21 -16.53
N VAL A 102 -15.60 0.00 -15.99
CA VAL A 102 -14.79 1.07 -16.55
C VAL A 102 -13.33 0.84 -16.15
N LEU A 103 -12.40 0.97 -17.10
CA LEU A 103 -10.98 0.71 -16.87
C LEU A 103 -10.23 2.01 -16.62
N MET A 104 -9.50 2.06 -15.50
CA MET A 104 -8.70 3.23 -15.15
C MET A 104 -7.41 3.27 -15.99
N PHE A 105 -7.29 4.29 -16.83
CA PHE A 105 -6.21 4.45 -17.81
C PHE A 105 -5.21 5.53 -17.39
N SER A 106 -4.10 5.10 -16.78
CA SER A 106 -3.04 6.01 -16.33
C SER A 106 -2.05 6.38 -17.43
N GLY A 107 -1.92 5.55 -18.47
CA GLY A 107 -0.86 5.63 -19.48
C GLY A 107 0.43 4.88 -19.09
N GLY A 108 0.39 4.13 -17.98
CA GLY A 108 1.46 3.25 -17.52
C GLY A 108 1.35 1.83 -18.08
N LEU A 109 2.43 1.07 -17.90
CA LEU A 109 2.59 -0.30 -18.41
C LEU A 109 1.50 -1.27 -17.91
N ASP A 110 1.15 -1.18 -16.63
CA ASP A 110 0.19 -2.05 -15.98
C ASP A 110 -1.24 -1.80 -16.51
N SER A 111 -1.64 -0.53 -16.62
CA SER A 111 -2.91 -0.14 -17.26
C SER A 111 -2.98 -0.59 -18.72
N LEU A 112 -1.88 -0.47 -19.47
CA LEU A 112 -1.81 -0.94 -20.85
C LEU A 112 -2.04 -2.45 -20.93
N ALA A 113 -1.37 -3.24 -20.08
CA ALA A 113 -1.52 -4.70 -20.07
C ALA A 113 -2.96 -5.15 -19.78
N GLY A 114 -3.63 -4.48 -18.84
CA GLY A 114 -5.04 -4.72 -18.55
C GLY A 114 -5.96 -4.42 -19.73
N ILE A 115 -5.74 -3.29 -20.41
CA ILE A 115 -6.52 -2.86 -21.58
C ILE A 115 -6.30 -3.82 -22.76
N VAL A 116 -5.04 -4.15 -23.07
CA VAL A 116 -4.69 -5.09 -24.15
C VAL A 116 -5.32 -6.46 -23.89
N LYS A 117 -5.25 -6.97 -22.65
CA LYS A 117 -5.88 -8.25 -22.27
C LYS A 117 -7.40 -8.22 -22.48
N THR A 118 -8.05 -7.14 -22.09
CA THR A 118 -9.51 -6.98 -22.20
C THR A 118 -9.92 -6.90 -23.68
N ALA A 119 -9.30 -6.01 -24.45
CA ALA A 119 -9.60 -5.84 -25.87
C ALA A 119 -9.27 -7.10 -26.70
N ALA A 120 -8.16 -7.78 -26.42
CA ALA A 120 -7.80 -9.03 -27.09
C ALA A 120 -8.78 -10.19 -26.82
N SER A 121 -9.62 -10.08 -25.78
CA SER A 121 -10.69 -11.03 -25.49
C SER A 121 -11.99 -10.70 -26.26
N GLY A 122 -11.98 -9.65 -27.09
CA GLY A 122 -13.14 -9.16 -27.84
C GLY A 122 -14.07 -8.25 -27.04
N GLU A 123 -13.73 -7.95 -25.78
CA GLU A 123 -14.55 -7.10 -24.92
C GLU A 123 -14.40 -5.62 -25.29
N LYS A 124 -15.52 -4.90 -25.29
CA LYS A 124 -15.52 -3.43 -25.41
C LYS A 124 -15.22 -2.81 -24.05
N ALA A 125 -14.38 -1.78 -24.03
CA ALA A 125 -13.99 -1.13 -22.78
C ALA A 125 -14.00 0.40 -22.86
N VAL A 126 -14.52 1.02 -21.80
CA VAL A 126 -14.42 2.46 -21.55
C VAL A 126 -13.21 2.73 -20.67
N LEU A 127 -12.29 3.54 -21.17
CA LEU A 127 -11.04 3.91 -20.54
C LEU A 127 -11.19 5.31 -19.93
N VAL A 128 -10.90 5.46 -18.65
CA VAL A 128 -10.99 6.75 -17.96
C VAL A 128 -9.62 7.25 -17.52
N SER A 129 -9.24 8.46 -17.92
CA SER A 129 -7.95 9.06 -17.55
C SER A 129 -8.09 10.43 -16.89
N HIS A 130 -7.32 10.66 -15.83
CA HIS A 130 -7.11 11.99 -15.25
C HIS A 130 -5.98 12.72 -15.96
N ARG A 131 -6.26 13.96 -16.38
CA ARG A 131 -5.33 14.87 -17.07
C ARG A 131 -4.99 16.06 -16.16
N PRO A 132 -3.93 15.96 -15.33
CA PRO A 132 -3.46 17.07 -14.52
C PRO A 132 -2.62 18.08 -15.32
N VAL A 133 -2.02 17.65 -16.43
CA VAL A 133 -1.15 18.48 -17.28
C VAL A 133 -1.25 18.05 -18.76
N SER A 134 -1.01 18.99 -19.67
CA SER A 134 -1.08 18.78 -21.13
C SER A 134 -0.07 17.74 -21.64
N THR A 135 1.12 17.65 -21.03
CA THR A 135 2.17 16.69 -21.41
C THR A 135 1.77 15.24 -21.18
N LEU A 136 1.14 14.94 -20.03
CA LEU A 136 0.61 13.62 -19.73
C LEU A 136 -0.55 13.28 -20.65
N TYR A 137 -1.44 14.25 -20.92
CA TYR A 137 -2.50 14.07 -21.90
C TYR A 137 -1.95 13.70 -23.28
N ALA A 138 -0.97 14.43 -23.81
CA ALA A 138 -0.40 14.12 -25.13
C ALA A 138 0.12 12.68 -25.22
N ARG A 139 0.77 12.19 -24.14
CA ARG A 139 1.23 10.79 -24.04
C ARG A 139 0.07 9.79 -24.02
N GLN A 140 -0.95 10.03 -23.20
CA GLN A 140 -2.15 9.17 -23.14
C GLN A 140 -2.90 9.16 -24.48
N LYS A 141 -3.03 10.31 -25.15
CA LYS A 141 -3.66 10.44 -26.47
C LYS A 141 -2.91 9.62 -27.52
N LYS A 142 -1.57 9.71 -27.54
CA LYS A 142 -0.73 8.93 -28.45
C LYS A 142 -0.90 7.43 -28.21
N LEU A 143 -0.81 6.99 -26.95
CA LEU A 143 -0.99 5.59 -26.58
C LEU A 143 -2.38 5.07 -26.96
N PHE A 144 -3.43 5.85 -26.71
CA PHE A 144 -4.79 5.50 -27.12
C PHE A 144 -4.93 5.42 -28.64
N GLY A 145 -4.29 6.30 -29.41
CA GLY A 145 -4.25 6.23 -30.86
C GLY A 145 -3.65 4.91 -31.37
N GLU A 146 -2.57 4.43 -30.76
CA GLU A 146 -1.99 3.12 -31.11
C GLU A 146 -2.89 1.94 -30.69
N LEU A 147 -3.56 2.05 -29.53
CA LEU A 147 -4.57 1.07 -29.11
C LEU A 147 -5.76 1.01 -30.07
N GLN A 148 -6.24 2.15 -30.57
CA GLN A 148 -7.33 2.22 -31.55
C GLN A 148 -6.97 1.57 -32.89
N LYS A 149 -5.73 1.76 -33.36
CA LYS A 149 -5.24 1.08 -34.58
C LYS A 149 -5.27 -0.45 -34.41
N LYS A 150 -5.00 -0.94 -33.20
CA LYS A 150 -4.94 -2.37 -32.90
C LYS A 150 -6.32 -2.99 -32.60
N PHE A 151 -7.17 -2.25 -31.91
CA PHE A 151 -8.46 -2.70 -31.38
C PHE A 151 -9.59 -1.74 -31.82
N ALA A 152 -9.74 -1.59 -33.14
CA ALA A 152 -10.66 -0.63 -33.73
C ALA A 152 -12.11 -0.87 -33.27
N GLY A 153 -12.78 0.18 -32.81
CA GLY A 153 -14.18 0.11 -32.37
C GLY A 153 -14.42 -0.64 -31.05
N GLN A 154 -13.38 -1.14 -30.39
CA GLN A 154 -13.49 -1.84 -29.11
C GLN A 154 -13.23 -0.95 -27.89
N LEU A 155 -12.59 0.20 -28.07
CA LEU A 155 -12.17 1.05 -26.97
C LEU A 155 -12.79 2.44 -27.10
N MET A 156 -13.17 3.02 -25.98
CA MET A 156 -13.51 4.43 -25.88
C MET A 156 -12.66 5.08 -24.81
N HIS A 157 -12.08 6.24 -25.09
CA HIS A 157 -11.32 7.00 -24.11
C HIS A 157 -12.13 8.20 -23.64
N ILE A 158 -12.38 8.25 -22.34
CA ILE A 158 -13.05 9.32 -21.63
C ILE A 158 -12.04 10.04 -20.75
N PRO A 159 -11.60 11.20 -21.19
CA PRO A 159 -10.58 11.91 -20.49
C PRO A 159 -11.09 13.14 -19.74
N VAL A 160 -10.59 13.34 -18.53
CA VAL A 160 -11.10 14.43 -17.70
C VAL A 160 -9.98 15.30 -17.17
N TRP A 161 -10.13 16.59 -17.42
CA TRP A 161 -9.25 17.65 -16.93
C TRP A 161 -9.67 18.03 -15.52
N ILE A 162 -8.75 17.80 -14.58
CA ILE A 162 -8.88 18.24 -13.20
C ILE A 162 -7.52 18.76 -12.80
N ASN A 163 -7.42 20.08 -12.75
CA ASN A 163 -6.22 20.81 -12.37
C ASN A 163 -6.56 21.80 -11.26
N LYS A 164 -5.51 22.28 -10.62
CA LYS A 164 -5.58 23.40 -9.69
C LYS A 164 -5.01 24.63 -10.38
N ASP A 165 -5.35 25.80 -9.87
CA ASP A 165 -4.73 27.06 -10.29
C ASP A 165 -3.21 27.04 -10.05
N GLU A 166 -2.46 27.73 -10.92
CA GLU A 166 -0.99 27.76 -10.92
C GLU A 166 -0.41 28.36 -9.64
N GLY A 167 -1.12 29.31 -9.02
CA GLY A 167 -0.69 29.98 -7.79
C GLY A 167 -0.68 29.08 -6.56
N PHE A 168 -1.38 27.95 -6.60
CA PHE A 168 -1.27 26.95 -5.54
C PHE A 168 0.08 26.23 -5.65
N GLY A 169 0.73 25.95 -4.52
CA GLY A 169 2.05 25.30 -4.47
C GLY A 169 2.11 23.91 -5.13
N ARG A 170 3.25 23.23 -5.02
CA ARG A 170 3.43 21.86 -5.56
C ARG A 170 3.89 20.91 -4.47
N GLU A 171 3.01 19.98 -4.11
CA GLU A 171 3.32 18.78 -3.35
C GLU A 171 3.46 17.60 -4.35
N PRO A 172 4.65 17.00 -4.46
CA PRO A 172 4.94 16.04 -5.53
C PRO A 172 4.44 14.61 -5.28
N THR A 173 3.99 14.27 -4.06
CA THR A 173 3.60 12.90 -3.71
C THR A 173 2.22 12.51 -4.20
N GLN A 174 1.28 13.47 -4.33
CA GLN A 174 -0.06 13.27 -4.90
C GLN A 174 -0.81 12.04 -4.31
N ARG A 175 -0.73 11.83 -3.00
CA ARG A 175 -1.21 10.62 -2.31
C ARG A 175 -2.70 10.38 -2.44
N THR A 176 -3.47 11.44 -2.63
CA THR A 176 -4.94 11.38 -2.80
C THR A 176 -5.37 11.27 -4.26
N ARG A 177 -4.43 11.19 -5.22
CA ARG A 177 -4.77 11.07 -6.64
C ARG A 177 -5.63 9.84 -6.94
N SER A 178 -5.42 8.73 -6.25
CA SER A 178 -6.25 7.53 -6.42
C SER A 178 -7.70 7.72 -5.94
N PHE A 179 -7.93 8.57 -4.93
CA PHE A 179 -9.26 8.95 -4.48
C PHE A 179 -10.01 9.74 -5.57
N LEU A 180 -9.34 10.75 -6.15
CA LEU A 180 -9.86 11.49 -7.30
C LEU A 180 -10.14 10.56 -8.48
N PHE A 181 -9.19 9.67 -8.79
CA PHE A 181 -9.31 8.78 -9.93
C PHE A 181 -10.44 7.76 -9.74
N SER A 182 -10.66 7.29 -8.52
CA SER A 182 -11.79 6.44 -8.16
C SER A 182 -13.14 7.18 -8.27
N ALA A 183 -13.23 8.42 -7.78
CA ALA A 183 -14.44 9.24 -7.92
C ALA A 183 -14.78 9.49 -9.39
N LEU A 184 -13.76 9.73 -10.22
CA LEU A 184 -13.92 9.90 -11.66
C LEU A 184 -14.43 8.63 -12.34
N GLY A 185 -13.79 7.49 -12.06
CA GLY A 185 -14.23 6.20 -12.58
C GLY A 185 -15.66 5.87 -12.15
N THR A 186 -16.01 6.16 -10.90
CA THR A 186 -17.35 5.94 -10.33
C THR A 186 -18.40 6.76 -11.06
N LEU A 187 -18.13 8.05 -11.31
CA LEU A 187 -19.04 8.92 -12.04
C LEU A 187 -19.28 8.39 -13.46
N VAL A 188 -18.22 8.12 -14.22
CA VAL A 188 -18.34 7.61 -15.60
C VAL A 188 -19.08 6.28 -15.62
N ALA A 189 -18.69 5.34 -14.76
CA ALA A 189 -19.31 4.03 -14.65
C ALA A 189 -20.79 4.11 -14.27
N HIS A 190 -21.18 5.05 -13.39
CA HIS A 190 -22.57 5.29 -13.05
C HIS A 190 -23.36 5.80 -14.26
N SER A 191 -22.81 6.78 -15.00
CA SER A 191 -23.45 7.39 -16.17
C SER A 191 -23.67 6.44 -17.35
N ILE A 192 -22.92 5.34 -17.42
CA ILE A 192 -23.05 4.32 -18.49
C ILE A 192 -23.60 2.98 -17.98
N GLU A 193 -24.11 2.95 -16.75
CA GLU A 193 -24.60 1.74 -16.08
C GLU A 193 -23.58 0.58 -15.97
N ALA A 194 -22.28 0.88 -15.94
CA ALA A 194 -21.25 -0.12 -15.72
C ALA A 194 -21.37 -0.77 -14.33
N ARG A 195 -20.95 -2.03 -14.17
CA ARG A 195 -21.06 -2.72 -12.87
C ARG A 195 -20.03 -2.26 -11.84
N GLY A 196 -18.95 -1.61 -12.25
CA GLY A 196 -17.91 -1.14 -11.33
C GLY A 196 -16.73 -0.45 -12.02
N VAL A 197 -15.64 -0.30 -11.28
CA VAL A 197 -14.38 0.29 -11.76
C VAL A 197 -13.23 -0.71 -11.60
N ARG A 198 -12.31 -0.72 -12.55
CA ARG A 198 -11.14 -1.61 -12.52
C ARG A 198 -9.85 -0.83 -12.66
N PHE A 199 -8.99 -0.97 -11.66
CA PHE A 199 -7.61 -0.53 -11.70
C PHE A 199 -6.73 -1.68 -12.21
N TYR A 200 -5.56 -1.33 -12.73
CA TYR A 200 -4.52 -2.30 -13.05
C TYR A 200 -3.19 -1.80 -12.49
N GLU A 201 -2.70 -2.52 -11.49
CA GLU A 201 -1.37 -2.32 -10.90
C GLU A 201 -0.90 -3.68 -10.40
N ASN A 202 0.34 -4.05 -10.67
CA ASN A 202 0.91 -5.29 -10.18
C ASN A 202 0.85 -5.39 -8.64
N GLY A 203 0.82 -6.62 -8.15
CA GLY A 203 0.63 -6.88 -6.73
C GLY A 203 1.79 -6.44 -5.85
N VAL A 204 3.03 -6.47 -6.38
CA VAL A 204 4.22 -6.03 -5.65
C VAL A 204 4.09 -4.56 -5.24
N LEU A 205 3.64 -3.70 -6.16
CA LEU A 205 3.37 -2.28 -5.89
C LEU A 205 2.04 -2.04 -5.16
N SER A 206 1.04 -2.91 -5.34
CA SER A 206 -0.26 -2.78 -4.66
C SER A 206 -0.16 -3.08 -3.16
N VAL A 207 0.57 -4.14 -2.77
CA VAL A 207 0.82 -4.50 -1.37
C VAL A 207 1.98 -3.68 -0.80
N ASN A 208 3.02 -3.43 -1.61
CA ASN A 208 4.12 -2.52 -1.32
C ASN A 208 4.86 -2.82 -0.01
N LEU A 209 5.32 -4.08 0.16
CA LEU A 209 6.15 -4.47 1.30
C LEU A 209 7.38 -3.55 1.43
N PRO A 210 7.74 -3.15 2.66
CA PRO A 210 8.84 -2.22 2.88
C PRO A 210 10.17 -2.82 2.42
N ILE A 211 10.87 -2.07 1.56
CA ILE A 211 12.14 -2.48 0.94
C ILE A 211 13.32 -2.30 1.93
N ALA A 212 13.25 -1.31 2.82
CA ALA A 212 14.18 -1.07 3.92
C ALA A 212 13.47 -0.33 5.08
N GLU A 213 13.96 -0.45 6.32
CA GLU A 213 13.41 0.27 7.48
C GLU A 213 13.42 1.79 7.26
N GLU A 214 14.40 2.33 6.56
CA GLU A 214 14.57 3.76 6.26
C GLU A 214 13.59 4.29 5.19
N VAL A 215 13.02 3.39 4.37
CA VAL A 215 11.93 3.70 3.45
C VAL A 215 10.61 3.51 4.20
N LEU A 216 10.47 4.26 5.31
CA LEU A 216 9.31 4.20 6.19
C LEU A 216 8.01 4.47 5.42
N ARG A 217 6.95 3.81 5.92
CA ARG A 217 5.56 3.69 5.48
C ARG A 217 4.91 4.92 4.81
N ALA A 218 5.43 6.13 5.04
CA ALA A 218 5.02 7.36 4.36
C ALA A 218 5.37 7.41 2.86
N ARG A 219 6.38 6.66 2.39
CA ARG A 219 6.82 6.68 0.99
C ARG A 219 6.08 5.70 0.08
N ALA A 220 5.56 4.60 0.62
CA ALA A 220 4.86 3.56 -0.12
C ALA A 220 3.50 4.05 -0.67
N SER A 221 3.30 4.02 -1.99
CA SER A 221 1.98 4.25 -2.61
C SER A 221 1.02 3.13 -2.16
N ARG A 222 -0.21 3.50 -1.80
CA ARG A 222 -1.29 2.57 -1.42
C ARG A 222 -2.48 2.65 -2.38
N THR A 223 -2.22 3.13 -3.60
CA THR A 223 -3.24 3.50 -4.62
C THR A 223 -4.22 2.36 -4.90
N THR A 224 -3.71 1.15 -5.08
CA THR A 224 -4.48 -0.07 -5.40
C THR A 224 -4.35 -1.14 -4.31
N HIS A 225 -3.97 -0.75 -3.10
CA HIS A 225 -3.89 -1.67 -1.98
C HIS A 225 -5.29 -2.26 -1.69
N PRO A 226 -5.44 -3.56 -1.41
CA PRO A 226 -6.77 -4.20 -1.26
C PRO A 226 -7.69 -3.49 -0.25
N LEU A 227 -7.14 -3.08 0.91
CA LEU A 227 -7.86 -2.24 1.88
C LEU A 227 -8.38 -0.92 1.28
N ALA A 228 -7.57 -0.21 0.49
CA ALA A 228 -8.01 1.04 -0.15
C ALA A 228 -9.15 0.77 -1.14
N LEU A 229 -9.00 -0.25 -1.98
CA LEU A 229 -10.00 -0.62 -3.00
C LEU A 229 -11.32 -1.06 -2.37
N HIS A 230 -11.27 -1.82 -1.27
CA HIS A 230 -12.46 -2.18 -0.51
C HIS A 230 -13.17 -0.95 0.07
N LEU A 231 -12.44 -0.07 0.77
CA LEU A 231 -13.03 1.15 1.34
C LEU A 231 -13.58 2.10 0.26
N LEU A 232 -12.90 2.19 -0.88
CA LEU A 232 -13.39 2.93 -2.04
C LEU A 232 -14.64 2.30 -2.64
N SER A 233 -14.74 0.97 -2.68
CA SER A 233 -15.95 0.25 -3.13
C SER A 233 -17.12 0.54 -2.21
N GLU A 234 -16.92 0.47 -0.89
CA GLU A 234 -17.95 0.79 0.11
C GLU A 234 -18.43 2.24 0.00
N LEU A 235 -17.49 3.18 -0.19
CA LEU A 235 -17.83 4.59 -0.38
C LEU A 235 -18.61 4.79 -1.69
N ALA A 236 -18.13 4.25 -2.81
CA ALA A 236 -18.80 4.37 -4.08
C ALA A 236 -20.20 3.76 -4.04
N ALA A 237 -20.35 2.55 -3.48
CA ALA A 237 -21.64 1.89 -3.30
C ALA A 237 -22.61 2.70 -2.45
N ALA A 238 -22.13 3.39 -1.40
CA ALA A 238 -22.95 4.29 -0.60
C ALA A 238 -23.41 5.52 -1.40
N VAL A 239 -22.55 6.09 -2.24
CA VAL A 239 -22.86 7.25 -3.11
C VAL A 239 -23.87 6.88 -4.18
N ILE A 240 -23.67 5.75 -4.88
CA ILE A 240 -24.53 5.37 -6.02
C ILE A 240 -25.73 4.49 -5.63
N LYS A 241 -25.83 4.10 -4.36
CA LYS A 241 -26.93 3.30 -3.79
C LYS A 241 -27.11 1.91 -4.44
N ARG A 242 -26.03 1.26 -4.87
CA ARG A 242 -25.99 -0.13 -5.36
C ARG A 242 -24.63 -0.77 -5.13
N GLU A 243 -24.52 -2.09 -5.27
CA GLU A 243 -23.23 -2.78 -5.25
C GLU A 243 -22.31 -2.22 -6.35
N PHE A 244 -21.08 -1.90 -5.96
CA PHE A 244 -20.13 -1.25 -6.86
C PHE A 244 -18.68 -1.65 -6.57
N PRO A 245 -18.21 -2.78 -7.13
CA PRO A 245 -16.84 -3.22 -6.98
C PRO A 245 -15.85 -2.25 -7.64
N ILE A 246 -14.83 -1.90 -6.88
CA ILE A 246 -13.61 -1.27 -7.36
C ILE A 246 -12.47 -2.27 -7.15
N ASP A 247 -11.98 -2.86 -8.24
CA ASP A 247 -11.10 -4.03 -8.19
C ASP A 247 -9.73 -3.81 -8.87
N ASN A 248 -8.80 -4.73 -8.60
CA ASN A 248 -7.50 -4.82 -9.28
C ASN A 248 -7.16 -6.29 -9.53
N PRO A 249 -7.32 -6.80 -10.76
CA PRO A 249 -7.10 -8.21 -11.07
C PRO A 249 -5.61 -8.61 -11.06
N PHE A 250 -4.68 -7.67 -10.98
CA PHE A 250 -3.24 -7.94 -10.97
C PHE A 250 -2.63 -8.04 -9.55
N LEU A 251 -3.47 -8.13 -8.51
CA LEU A 251 -3.03 -8.24 -7.11
C LEU A 251 -2.03 -9.38 -6.85
N PHE A 252 -2.09 -10.48 -7.61
CA PHE A 252 -1.19 -11.63 -7.44
C PHE A 252 -0.17 -11.77 -8.58
N ASN A 253 -0.06 -10.76 -9.44
CA ASN A 253 0.86 -10.73 -10.55
C ASN A 253 2.09 -9.89 -10.23
N THR A 254 3.27 -10.42 -10.59
CA THR A 254 4.47 -9.59 -10.65
C THR A 254 4.41 -8.66 -11.85
N LYS A 255 5.16 -7.55 -11.82
CA LYS A 255 5.20 -6.65 -12.99
C LYS A 255 5.74 -7.34 -14.24
N THR A 256 6.67 -8.28 -14.10
CA THR A 256 7.14 -9.12 -15.22
C THR A 256 6.01 -9.92 -15.84
N GLU A 257 5.14 -10.52 -15.03
CA GLU A 257 3.98 -11.25 -15.53
C GLU A 257 2.97 -10.33 -16.21
N VAL A 258 2.78 -9.12 -15.68
CA VAL A 258 1.99 -8.07 -16.30
C VAL A 258 2.57 -7.68 -17.66
N VAL A 259 3.89 -7.54 -17.78
CA VAL A 259 4.56 -7.30 -19.06
C VAL A 259 4.41 -8.48 -20.02
N GLN A 260 4.49 -9.72 -19.53
CA GLN A 260 4.27 -10.90 -20.35
C GLN A 260 2.85 -10.98 -20.93
N ILE A 261 1.83 -10.41 -20.25
CA ILE A 261 0.47 -10.28 -20.82
C ILE A 261 0.52 -9.50 -22.14
N LEU A 262 1.31 -8.42 -22.23
CA LEU A 262 1.47 -7.67 -23.48
C LEU A 262 2.02 -8.54 -24.59
N SER A 263 3.03 -9.36 -24.31
CA SER A 263 3.59 -10.28 -25.32
C SER A 263 2.55 -11.31 -25.77
N ARG A 264 1.84 -11.94 -24.82
CA ARG A 264 0.81 -12.97 -25.10
C ARG A 264 -0.34 -12.47 -25.97
N HIS A 265 -0.67 -11.19 -25.87
CA HIS A 265 -1.75 -10.55 -26.62
C HIS A 265 -1.23 -9.60 -27.70
N ASN A 266 -0.01 -9.85 -28.20
CA ASN A 266 0.62 -9.15 -29.31
C ASN A 266 0.72 -7.63 -29.12
N GLY A 267 0.76 -7.10 -27.90
CA GLY A 267 0.86 -5.67 -27.58
C GLY A 267 2.25 -5.22 -27.10
N ALA A 268 3.29 -6.02 -27.31
CA ALA A 268 4.65 -5.71 -26.82
C ALA A 268 5.25 -4.45 -27.48
N GLU A 269 4.87 -4.13 -28.72
CA GLU A 269 5.24 -2.90 -29.44
C GLU A 269 4.75 -1.62 -28.75
N LEU A 270 3.70 -1.72 -27.93
CA LEU A 270 3.13 -0.58 -27.22
C LEU A 270 3.92 -0.21 -25.95
N ILE A 271 4.88 -1.06 -25.52
CA ILE A 271 5.68 -0.84 -24.30
C ILE A 271 6.39 0.53 -24.35
N ALA A 272 7.02 0.88 -25.46
CA ALA A 272 7.73 2.14 -25.65
C ALA A 272 6.82 3.39 -25.58
N GLN A 273 5.50 3.22 -25.74
CA GLN A 273 4.54 4.33 -25.69
C GLN A 273 4.05 4.63 -24.26
N THR A 274 4.47 3.86 -23.26
CA THR A 274 4.03 4.01 -21.85
C THR A 274 5.05 4.76 -21.00
N CYS A 275 4.58 5.38 -19.91
CA CYS A 275 5.43 6.03 -18.92
C CYS A 275 5.14 5.51 -17.51
N SER A 276 6.16 5.03 -16.81
CA SER A 276 6.09 4.58 -15.41
C SER A 276 6.82 5.54 -14.46
N CYS A 277 7.63 6.47 -14.98
CA CYS A 277 8.52 7.30 -14.19
C CYS A 277 7.77 8.32 -13.31
N SER A 278 8.09 8.40 -12.01
CA SER A 278 7.50 9.41 -11.12
C SER A 278 8.10 10.82 -11.29
N HIS A 279 9.35 10.94 -11.75
CA HIS A 279 10.04 12.23 -11.88
C HIS A 279 9.65 12.99 -13.16
N LEU A 280 9.54 12.26 -14.29
CA LEU A 280 9.36 12.84 -15.62
C LEU A 280 7.94 12.69 -16.18
N MET A 281 7.00 12.07 -15.43
CA MET A 281 5.60 11.90 -15.86
C MET A 281 4.96 13.22 -16.31
N PHE A 282 5.30 14.31 -15.62
CA PHE A 282 4.73 15.65 -15.84
C PHE A 282 5.64 16.62 -16.60
N GLN A 283 6.81 16.17 -17.06
CA GLN A 283 7.78 17.03 -17.73
C GLN A 283 7.69 16.89 -19.26
N SER A 284 7.86 18.02 -19.97
CA SER A 284 8.05 18.05 -21.41
C SER A 284 9.52 17.75 -21.72
N GLY A 285 9.78 16.64 -22.39
CA GLY A 285 11.12 16.25 -22.82
C GLY A 285 11.05 15.03 -23.74
N GLU A 286 12.08 14.86 -24.55
CA GLU A 286 12.22 13.70 -25.44
C GLU A 286 12.31 12.40 -24.63
N LYS A 287 13.00 12.45 -23.48
CA LYS A 287 13.14 11.32 -22.55
C LYS A 287 11.87 11.17 -21.71
N ARG A 288 11.39 9.94 -21.59
CA ARG A 288 10.18 9.59 -20.82
C ARG A 288 10.51 9.13 -19.40
N HIS A 289 11.70 8.59 -19.19
CA HIS A 289 12.10 7.92 -17.96
C HIS A 289 13.41 8.51 -17.42
N CYS A 290 13.50 8.72 -16.10
CA CYS A 290 14.76 9.20 -15.51
C CYS A 290 15.82 8.10 -15.43
N GLY A 291 15.40 6.83 -15.30
CA GLY A 291 16.29 5.68 -15.14
C GLY A 291 16.83 5.44 -13.73
N THR A 292 16.56 6.35 -12.79
CA THR A 292 17.09 6.27 -11.42
C THR A 292 16.03 6.06 -10.34
N CYS A 293 14.76 6.42 -10.59
CA CYS A 293 13.68 6.23 -9.62
C CYS A 293 13.24 4.76 -9.53
N SER A 294 12.63 4.37 -8.40
CA SER A 294 12.16 3.01 -8.14
C SER A 294 11.22 2.48 -9.24
N GLN A 295 10.33 3.32 -9.77
CA GLN A 295 9.41 2.94 -10.84
C GLN A 295 10.11 2.68 -12.18
N CYS A 296 11.23 3.36 -12.46
CA CYS A 296 12.04 3.10 -13.66
C CYS A 296 12.84 1.81 -13.50
N ILE A 297 13.41 1.57 -12.32
CA ILE A 297 14.12 0.33 -11.99
C ILE A 297 13.16 -0.85 -12.14
N ASP A 298 12.02 -0.80 -11.45
CA ASP A 298 11.00 -1.84 -11.48
C ASP A 298 10.46 -2.13 -12.89
N ARG A 299 10.19 -1.08 -13.68
CA ARG A 299 9.87 -1.23 -15.11
C ARG A 299 10.96 -1.98 -15.87
N ARG A 300 12.23 -1.55 -15.75
CA ARG A 300 13.33 -2.11 -16.54
C ARG A 300 13.60 -3.56 -16.19
N PHE A 301 13.58 -3.88 -14.89
CA PHE A 301 13.68 -5.25 -14.41
C PHE A 301 12.52 -6.12 -14.89
N ALA A 302 11.29 -5.60 -14.86
CA ALA A 302 10.14 -6.33 -15.37
C ALA A 302 10.23 -6.63 -16.87
N VAL A 303 10.61 -5.63 -17.67
CA VAL A 303 10.79 -5.79 -19.12
C VAL A 303 11.96 -6.72 -19.46
N ALA A 304 13.06 -6.64 -18.72
CA ALA A 304 14.20 -7.56 -18.84
C ALA A 304 13.82 -9.00 -18.49
N GLY A 305 13.14 -9.21 -17.37
CA GLY A 305 12.66 -10.53 -16.96
C GLY A 305 11.62 -11.13 -17.90
N ALA A 306 10.93 -10.29 -18.69
CA ALA A 306 10.02 -10.74 -19.73
C ALA A 306 10.71 -11.00 -21.08
N GLY A 307 12.01 -10.73 -21.21
CA GLY A 307 12.76 -10.87 -22.46
C GLY A 307 12.41 -9.80 -23.51
N LEU A 308 11.92 -8.64 -23.09
CA LEU A 308 11.38 -7.60 -23.98
C LEU A 308 12.17 -6.28 -23.98
N LEU A 309 13.44 -6.29 -23.57
CA LEU A 309 14.27 -5.06 -23.54
C LEU A 309 14.34 -4.33 -24.87
N SER A 310 14.28 -5.04 -26.00
CA SER A 310 14.24 -4.45 -27.34
C SER A 310 12.98 -3.61 -27.60
N LYS A 311 11.92 -3.78 -26.81
CA LYS A 311 10.65 -3.02 -26.89
C LYS A 311 10.60 -1.84 -25.91
N ASP A 312 11.64 -1.65 -25.11
CA ASP A 312 11.77 -0.56 -24.15
C ASP A 312 13.12 0.14 -24.42
N PRO A 313 13.17 1.11 -25.34
CA PRO A 313 14.44 1.60 -25.85
C PRO A 313 15.20 2.39 -24.78
N GLN A 314 16.50 2.12 -24.66
CA GLN A 314 17.38 2.85 -23.73
C GLN A 314 17.44 4.36 -24.04
N SER A 315 17.20 4.75 -25.29
CA SER A 315 17.09 6.15 -25.71
C SER A 315 15.95 6.91 -25.05
N ASP A 316 14.96 6.25 -24.44
CA ASP A 316 13.87 6.91 -23.71
C ASP A 316 14.24 7.25 -22.26
N TYR A 317 15.41 6.82 -21.81
CA TYR A 317 15.92 7.02 -20.46
C TYR A 317 16.99 8.12 -20.43
N VAL A 318 16.95 8.95 -19.38
CA VAL A 318 17.98 9.96 -19.11
C VAL A 318 19.28 9.29 -18.67
N SER A 319 19.20 8.33 -17.74
CA SER A 319 20.30 7.48 -17.31
C SER A 319 19.96 6.02 -17.57
N ASP A 320 20.95 5.22 -17.99
CA ASP A 320 20.77 3.77 -18.06
C ASP A 320 20.49 3.20 -16.65
N VAL A 321 19.48 2.34 -16.58
CA VAL A 321 19.02 1.79 -15.31
C VAL A 321 20.09 0.89 -14.69
N PHE A 322 20.82 0.12 -15.50
CA PHE A 322 21.80 -0.85 -15.04
C PHE A 322 23.19 -0.23 -14.94
N VAL A 323 23.63 0.50 -15.97
CA VAL A 323 25.02 0.98 -16.10
C VAL A 323 25.19 2.50 -16.05
N GLY A 324 24.10 3.25 -15.98
CA GLY A 324 24.12 4.71 -16.01
C GLY A 324 24.40 5.34 -14.65
N SER A 325 24.94 6.56 -14.66
CA SER A 325 25.30 7.30 -13.44
C SER A 325 24.10 7.68 -12.59
N ARG A 326 24.34 7.80 -11.27
CA ARG A 326 23.36 8.23 -10.26
C ARG A 326 24.00 9.30 -9.38
N SER A 327 23.74 10.56 -9.70
CA SER A 327 24.37 11.71 -9.01
C SER A 327 23.83 11.96 -7.60
N LYS A 328 22.60 11.52 -7.30
CA LYS A 328 21.95 11.75 -6.00
C LYS A 328 22.13 10.53 -5.09
N GLN A 329 22.48 10.76 -3.82
CA GLN A 329 22.58 9.69 -2.82
C GLN A 329 21.27 8.89 -2.68
N LEU A 330 20.12 9.57 -2.70
CA LEU A 330 18.81 8.91 -2.66
C LEU A 330 18.60 7.93 -3.83
N ASP A 331 19.05 8.30 -5.03
CA ASP A 331 18.92 7.45 -6.23
C ASP A 331 19.83 6.21 -6.13
N GLN A 332 20.99 6.34 -5.47
CA GLN A 332 21.90 5.23 -5.18
C GLN A 332 21.29 4.29 -4.12
N SER A 333 20.77 4.83 -3.01
CA SER A 333 20.08 4.04 -1.98
C SER A 333 18.91 3.25 -2.56
N ILE A 334 18.07 3.88 -3.39
CA ILE A 334 16.95 3.18 -4.06
C ILE A 334 17.44 1.99 -4.89
N ALA A 335 18.56 2.12 -5.60
CA ALA A 335 19.12 1.04 -6.41
C ALA A 335 19.64 -0.12 -5.54
N ILE A 336 20.35 0.19 -4.46
CA ILE A 336 20.85 -0.80 -3.50
C ILE A 336 19.67 -1.51 -2.83
N ASP A 337 18.70 -0.77 -2.31
CA ASP A 337 17.58 -1.32 -1.55
C ASP A 337 16.71 -2.20 -2.45
N TYR A 338 16.40 -1.76 -3.68
CA TYR A 338 15.61 -2.57 -4.62
C TYR A 338 16.27 -3.92 -4.93
N THR A 339 17.57 -3.91 -5.22
CA THR A 339 18.32 -5.12 -5.57
C THR A 339 18.50 -6.03 -4.36
N ARG A 340 18.86 -5.48 -3.20
CA ARG A 340 18.96 -6.20 -1.92
C ARG A 340 17.63 -6.87 -1.57
N HIS A 341 16.53 -6.12 -1.58
CA HIS A 341 15.23 -6.63 -1.21
C HIS A 341 14.78 -7.78 -2.13
N GLY A 342 14.96 -7.65 -3.45
CA GLY A 342 14.65 -8.72 -4.39
C GLY A 342 15.44 -10.01 -4.12
N ILE A 343 16.75 -9.90 -3.88
CA ILE A 343 17.61 -11.06 -3.55
C ILE A 343 17.15 -11.72 -2.24
N GLU A 344 16.84 -10.92 -1.21
CA GLU A 344 16.42 -11.47 0.06
C GLU A 344 15.03 -12.12 0.00
N LEU A 345 14.09 -11.57 -0.77
CA LEU A 345 12.78 -12.18 -1.00
C LEU A 345 12.87 -13.56 -1.65
N GLU A 346 13.85 -13.76 -2.55
CA GLU A 346 14.07 -15.07 -3.14
C GLU A 346 14.69 -16.07 -2.16
N ARG A 347 15.67 -15.62 -1.37
CA ARG A 347 16.43 -16.46 -0.42
C ARG A 347 15.58 -16.91 0.76
N ARG A 348 14.64 -16.09 1.22
CA ARG A 348 13.78 -16.40 2.37
C ARG A 348 12.76 -17.48 2.02
N SER A 349 12.45 -18.30 3.03
CA SER A 349 11.33 -19.22 3.00
C SER A 349 10.00 -18.47 3.11
N ASP A 350 8.91 -19.14 2.72
CA ASP A 350 7.55 -18.58 2.79
C ASP A 350 7.18 -18.17 4.22
N VAL A 351 7.63 -18.97 5.21
CA VAL A 351 7.41 -18.72 6.64
C VAL A 351 8.14 -17.47 7.11
N GLU A 352 9.37 -17.25 6.67
CA GLU A 352 10.14 -16.05 7.04
C GLU A 352 9.52 -14.79 6.44
N ILE A 353 9.06 -14.84 5.18
CA ILE A 353 8.36 -13.72 4.54
C ILE A 353 7.07 -13.42 5.29
N ALA A 354 6.28 -14.46 5.62
CA ALA A 354 5.05 -14.31 6.39
C ALA A 354 5.31 -13.67 7.78
N ALA A 355 6.36 -14.11 8.48
CA ALA A 355 6.71 -13.60 9.80
C ALA A 355 7.21 -12.14 9.76
N ILE A 356 8.13 -11.82 8.85
CA ILE A 356 8.73 -10.48 8.74
C ILE A 356 7.68 -9.46 8.29
N PHE A 357 6.82 -9.83 7.35
CA PHE A 357 5.85 -8.92 6.74
C PHE A 357 4.41 -9.14 7.23
N ASN A 358 4.22 -9.81 8.37
CA ASN A 358 2.91 -10.20 8.89
C ASN A 358 1.93 -9.02 8.91
N ALA A 359 2.37 -7.86 9.41
CA ALA A 359 1.53 -6.68 9.53
C ALA A 359 0.97 -6.18 8.18
N GLU A 360 1.81 -6.17 7.15
CA GLU A 360 1.46 -5.65 5.83
C GLU A 360 0.63 -6.67 5.04
N ILE A 361 1.01 -7.96 5.10
CA ILE A 361 0.24 -9.05 4.50
C ILE A 361 -1.14 -9.15 5.16
N SER A 362 -1.22 -9.17 6.50
CA SER A 362 -2.49 -9.19 7.23
C SER A 362 -3.38 -7.99 6.92
N ARG A 363 -2.79 -6.83 6.61
CA ARG A 363 -3.54 -5.65 6.18
C ARG A 363 -4.09 -5.80 4.76
N ALA A 364 -3.28 -6.28 3.82
CA ALA A 364 -3.71 -6.56 2.46
C ALA A 364 -4.83 -7.61 2.42
N LEU A 365 -4.80 -8.58 3.33
CA LEU A 365 -5.78 -9.67 3.39
C LEU A 365 -7.01 -9.36 4.24
N ARG A 366 -7.18 -8.12 4.74
CA ARG A 366 -8.23 -7.79 5.72
C ARG A 366 -9.63 -8.18 5.26
N TYR A 367 -9.91 -7.97 3.97
CA TYR A 367 -11.22 -8.19 3.37
C TYR A 367 -11.20 -9.27 2.27
N GLU A 368 -10.12 -10.05 2.19
CA GLU A 368 -10.03 -11.17 1.28
C GLU A 368 -10.84 -12.36 1.82
N LYS A 369 -11.76 -12.89 1.01
CA LYS A 369 -12.66 -14.00 1.42
C LYS A 369 -11.90 -15.28 1.77
N LYS A 370 -10.78 -15.52 1.09
CA LYS A 370 -9.94 -16.70 1.25
C LYS A 370 -8.55 -16.31 1.76
N GLY A 371 -8.48 -15.91 3.03
CA GLY A 371 -7.28 -15.33 3.63
C GLY A 371 -6.02 -16.19 3.47
N GLU A 372 -6.11 -17.49 3.76
CA GLU A 372 -4.96 -18.42 3.66
C GLU A 372 -4.46 -18.58 2.21
N GLU A 373 -5.35 -18.96 1.28
CA GLU A 373 -5.02 -19.07 -0.15
C GLU A 373 -4.45 -17.76 -0.72
N SER A 374 -4.97 -16.62 -0.25
CA SER A 374 -4.50 -15.30 -0.70
C SER A 374 -3.14 -14.94 -0.09
N ALA A 375 -2.85 -15.35 1.14
CA ALA A 375 -1.54 -15.19 1.77
C ALA A 375 -0.47 -15.96 0.99
N GLU A 376 -0.74 -17.23 0.66
CA GLU A 376 0.14 -18.06 -0.16
C GLU A 376 0.41 -17.42 -1.52
N LYS A 377 -0.63 -16.90 -2.18
CA LYS A 377 -0.50 -16.20 -3.47
C LYS A 377 0.34 -14.93 -3.37
N ILE A 378 0.17 -14.12 -2.33
CA ILE A 378 0.98 -12.91 -2.09
C ILE A 378 2.45 -13.29 -1.85
N ILE A 379 2.72 -14.25 -0.97
CA ILE A 379 4.08 -14.70 -0.66
C ILE A 379 4.75 -15.28 -1.91
N SER A 380 4.05 -16.16 -2.63
CA SER A 380 4.51 -16.74 -3.90
C SER A 380 4.81 -15.68 -4.97
N MET A 381 3.97 -14.63 -5.06
CA MET A 381 4.23 -13.49 -5.93
C MET A 381 5.53 -12.77 -5.57
N TYR A 382 5.77 -12.47 -4.29
CA TYR A 382 7.01 -11.81 -3.86
C TYR A 382 8.25 -12.66 -4.11
N ARG A 383 8.18 -13.99 -3.95
CA ARG A 383 9.29 -14.89 -4.31
C ARG A 383 9.53 -14.93 -5.82
N ARG A 384 8.46 -14.95 -6.63
CA ARG A 384 8.58 -14.83 -8.10
C ARG A 384 9.24 -13.51 -8.50
N HIS A 385 8.87 -12.41 -7.86
CA HIS A 385 9.51 -11.11 -8.07
C HIS A 385 11.00 -11.14 -7.72
N GLY A 386 11.37 -11.69 -6.55
CA GLY A 386 12.76 -11.84 -6.13
C GLY A 386 13.60 -12.65 -7.13
N ARG A 387 13.06 -13.78 -7.62
CA ARG A 387 13.70 -14.59 -8.68
C ARG A 387 13.99 -13.78 -9.94
N VAL A 388 13.03 -12.97 -10.40
CA VAL A 388 13.24 -12.11 -11.56
C VAL A 388 14.35 -11.09 -11.29
N VAL A 389 14.34 -10.44 -10.12
CA VAL A 389 15.38 -9.46 -9.78
C VAL A 389 16.77 -10.10 -9.84
N ARG A 390 16.95 -11.28 -9.23
CA ARG A 390 18.22 -11.99 -9.30
C ARG A 390 18.60 -12.38 -10.72
N GLN A 391 17.68 -12.99 -11.47
CA GLN A 391 17.95 -13.43 -12.84
C GLN A 391 18.38 -12.26 -13.74
N VAL A 392 17.70 -11.11 -13.62
CA VAL A 392 18.05 -9.91 -14.39
C VAL A 392 19.41 -9.37 -13.96
N LEU A 393 19.74 -9.38 -12.66
CA LEU A 393 21.08 -8.99 -12.20
C LEU A 393 22.16 -9.89 -12.80
N GLU A 394 22.01 -11.22 -12.69
CA GLU A 394 22.96 -12.19 -13.24
C GLU A 394 23.15 -12.01 -14.77
N GLU A 395 22.06 -11.79 -15.50
CA GLU A 395 22.10 -11.48 -16.94
C GLU A 395 22.87 -10.20 -17.23
N GLN A 396 22.54 -9.11 -16.54
CA GLN A 396 23.17 -7.81 -16.79
C GLN A 396 24.63 -7.78 -16.37
N LEU A 397 25.02 -8.56 -15.36
CA LEU A 397 26.41 -8.79 -14.99
C LEU A 397 27.17 -9.48 -16.12
N ARG A 398 26.61 -10.55 -16.69
CA ARG A 398 27.24 -11.28 -17.80
C ARG A 398 27.42 -10.38 -19.02
N LEU A 399 26.39 -9.62 -19.38
CA LEU A 399 26.42 -8.70 -20.52
C LEU A 399 27.42 -7.54 -20.35
N ASN A 400 27.75 -7.18 -19.11
CA ASN A 400 28.67 -6.09 -18.80
C ASN A 400 29.98 -6.56 -18.16
N ALA A 401 30.32 -7.85 -18.28
CA ALA A 401 31.51 -8.43 -17.65
C ALA A 401 32.82 -7.75 -18.08
N ALA A 402 32.96 -7.41 -19.37
CA ALA A 402 34.13 -6.66 -19.87
C ALA A 402 34.28 -5.31 -19.17
N LYS A 403 33.19 -4.53 -19.04
CA LYS A 403 33.22 -3.24 -18.33
C LYS A 403 33.60 -3.37 -16.86
N LEU A 404 33.23 -4.48 -16.23
CA LEU A 404 33.60 -4.78 -14.85
C LEU A 404 35.10 -5.09 -14.73
N ILE A 405 35.62 -5.95 -15.61
CA ILE A 405 37.05 -6.35 -15.64
C ILE A 405 37.94 -5.15 -15.96
N ASP A 406 37.55 -4.34 -16.95
CA ASP A 406 38.32 -3.18 -17.39
C ASP A 406 38.17 -1.98 -16.44
N HIS A 407 37.41 -2.12 -15.36
CA HIS A 407 37.07 -1.05 -14.41
C HIS A 407 36.48 0.22 -15.07
N THR A 408 35.74 0.04 -16.17
CA THR A 408 35.09 1.12 -16.94
C THR A 408 33.61 1.29 -16.60
N LEU A 409 33.06 0.43 -15.75
CA LEU A 409 31.70 0.56 -15.25
C LEU A 409 31.58 1.81 -14.35
N GLU A 410 30.56 2.63 -14.61
CA GLU A 410 30.27 3.81 -13.82
C GLU A 410 30.04 3.45 -12.35
N LYS A 411 30.83 4.02 -11.44
CA LYS A 411 30.87 3.64 -10.01
C LYS A 411 29.53 3.84 -9.31
N SER A 412 28.78 4.84 -9.73
CA SER A 412 27.44 5.15 -9.20
C SER A 412 26.31 4.37 -9.88
N SER A 413 26.61 3.49 -10.84
CA SER A 413 25.60 2.69 -11.54
C SER A 413 24.98 1.61 -10.66
N LEU A 414 23.77 1.17 -11.01
CA LEU A 414 23.08 0.13 -10.25
C LEU A 414 23.91 -1.16 -10.17
N LEU A 415 24.53 -1.60 -11.28
CA LEU A 415 25.39 -2.78 -11.27
C LEU A 415 26.62 -2.59 -10.39
N ALA A 416 27.31 -1.44 -10.48
CA ALA A 416 28.48 -1.18 -9.63
C ALA A 416 28.11 -1.14 -8.15
N LEU A 417 26.96 -0.55 -7.80
CA LEU A 417 26.46 -0.50 -6.42
C LEU A 417 26.00 -1.88 -5.92
N ALA A 418 25.43 -2.72 -6.79
CA ALA A 418 24.99 -4.06 -6.43
C ALA A 418 26.16 -5.05 -6.25
N ILE A 419 27.27 -4.87 -7.00
CA ILE A 419 28.47 -5.73 -6.94
C ILE A 419 29.49 -5.21 -5.91
N GLY A 420 29.74 -3.90 -5.92
CA GLY A 420 30.91 -3.24 -5.32
C GLY A 420 30.82 -2.99 -3.82
N GLN A 421 29.74 -3.42 -3.17
CA GLN A 421 29.63 -3.34 -1.72
C GLN A 421 29.53 -4.76 -1.13
N ALA A 422 30.56 -5.13 -0.36
CA ALA A 422 30.29 -5.88 0.86
C ALA A 422 29.20 -5.11 1.59
N TYR A 423 28.11 -5.81 1.95
CA TYR A 423 27.08 -5.41 2.90
C TYR A 423 27.43 -4.10 3.61
N LEU A 424 26.77 -2.98 3.28
CA LEU A 424 26.79 -1.82 4.18
C LEU A 424 26.47 -2.37 5.57
N PRO A 425 27.30 -2.13 6.60
CA PRO A 425 27.00 -2.64 7.92
C PRO A 425 25.61 -2.15 8.28
N ILE A 426 24.68 -3.10 8.38
CA ILE A 426 23.49 -2.96 9.19
C ILE A 426 24.05 -2.46 10.52
N GLY A 427 23.64 -1.27 10.98
CA GLY A 427 23.85 -0.93 12.39
C GLY A 427 23.35 -2.12 13.19
N GLU A 428 24.27 -2.80 13.89
CA GLU A 428 24.15 -4.20 14.28
C GLU A 428 22.70 -4.61 14.63
N PRO A 429 22.14 -5.66 13.99
CA PRO A 429 21.02 -6.33 14.63
C PRO A 429 21.58 -6.89 15.94
N HIS A 430 21.06 -6.43 17.08
CA HIS A 430 21.36 -7.01 18.38
C HIS A 430 21.36 -8.54 18.23
N ARG A 431 22.55 -9.14 18.30
CA ARG A 431 22.72 -10.59 18.34
C ARG A 431 21.98 -11.07 19.58
N ALA A 432 20.76 -11.57 19.40
CA ALA A 432 20.20 -12.53 20.32
C ALA A 432 21.06 -13.79 20.19
N VAL A 433 22.06 -13.91 21.07
CA VAL A 433 22.85 -15.12 21.23
C VAL A 433 21.89 -16.23 21.63
N ILE A 434 21.53 -17.08 20.68
CA ILE A 434 20.99 -18.41 20.97
C ILE A 434 22.21 -19.31 21.15
N PRO A 435 22.42 -19.96 22.31
CA PRO A 435 23.56 -20.84 22.49
C PRO A 435 23.51 -21.99 21.49
N MET A 436 24.58 -22.18 20.72
CA MET A 436 24.80 -23.40 19.96
C MET A 436 24.96 -24.55 20.95
N GLN A 437 24.13 -25.58 20.82
CA GLN A 437 24.47 -26.92 21.27
C GLN A 437 24.68 -27.77 20.02
N ASP A 438 25.79 -28.50 20.03
CA ASP A 438 26.31 -29.34 18.96
C ASP A 438 25.25 -30.29 18.40
N ILE A 439 25.07 -30.26 17.08
CA ILE A 439 24.40 -31.34 16.35
C ILE A 439 25.37 -31.81 15.28
N ASN A 440 25.91 -33.01 15.53
CA ASN A 440 26.70 -33.80 14.59
C ASN A 440 25.98 -33.95 13.24
N GLU A 441 26.77 -33.86 12.17
CA GLU A 441 26.37 -34.24 10.83
C GLU A 441 25.95 -35.72 10.77
N SER A 442 24.74 -35.99 10.28
CA SER A 442 24.49 -37.00 9.25
C SER A 442 23.00 -37.11 8.91
N SER A 443 22.76 -37.51 7.66
CA SER A 443 21.52 -38.02 7.07
C SER A 443 20.56 -37.01 6.41
N LYS A 444 20.45 -37.20 5.08
CA LYS A 444 19.33 -36.80 4.23
C LYS A 444 18.02 -37.35 4.81
N SER A 445 16.98 -36.53 4.97
CA SER A 445 15.60 -36.97 4.69
C SER A 445 14.65 -35.78 4.52
N SER A 446 13.72 -35.95 3.60
CA SER A 446 12.54 -35.13 3.34
C SER A 446 11.70 -34.95 4.61
N VAL A 447 11.43 -33.71 5.02
CA VAL A 447 10.45 -33.44 6.07
C VAL A 447 9.04 -33.65 5.47
N PRO A 448 8.19 -34.53 6.05
CA PRO A 448 6.86 -34.82 5.51
C PRO A 448 5.91 -33.62 5.61
N GLN A 449 5.03 -33.47 4.62
CA GLN A 449 3.94 -32.45 4.55
C GLN A 449 3.09 -32.36 5.83
N ASP A 450 3.06 -33.41 6.66
CA ASP A 450 2.31 -33.45 7.92
C ASP A 450 2.84 -32.52 9.02
N VAL A 451 4.13 -32.18 9.00
CA VAL A 451 4.72 -31.20 9.94
C VAL A 451 4.36 -29.76 9.52
N ILE A 452 4.22 -29.54 8.22
CA ILE A 452 3.81 -28.25 7.62
C ILE A 452 2.33 -27.98 7.93
N LEU A 453 1.48 -29.00 7.75
CA LEU A 453 0.06 -28.94 8.09
C LEU A 453 -0.18 -28.69 9.59
N LYS A 454 0.62 -29.30 10.49
CA LYS A 454 0.48 -29.06 11.94
C LYS A 454 0.83 -27.64 12.38
N LYS A 455 1.82 -27.00 11.75
CA LYS A 455 2.18 -25.59 12.03
C LYS A 455 1.20 -24.60 11.41
N LEU A 456 0.68 -24.88 10.22
CA LEU A 456 -0.42 -24.12 9.62
C LEU A 456 -1.69 -24.24 10.47
N ASP A 457 -2.01 -25.44 10.97
CA ASP A 457 -3.13 -25.67 11.91
C ASP A 457 -2.96 -24.90 13.23
N GLU A 458 -1.75 -24.77 13.77
CA GLU A 458 -1.51 -23.93 14.96
C GLU A 458 -1.75 -22.44 14.68
N ILE A 459 -1.38 -21.96 13.49
CA ILE A 459 -1.62 -20.59 13.05
C ILE A 459 -3.12 -20.36 12.77
N VAL A 460 -3.82 -21.31 12.16
CA VAL A 460 -5.25 -21.24 11.87
C VAL A 460 -6.11 -21.41 13.13
N ARG A 461 -5.73 -22.28 14.08
CA ARG A 461 -6.42 -22.42 15.38
C ARG A 461 -6.28 -21.18 16.26
N SER A 462 -5.26 -20.36 16.06
CA SER A 462 -5.14 -19.05 16.72
C SER A 462 -6.19 -18.02 16.24
N LEU A 463 -6.97 -18.34 15.20
CA LEU A 463 -7.97 -17.47 14.57
C LEU A 463 -9.45 -17.83 14.90
N GLY A 464 -9.74 -18.77 15.80
CA GLY A 464 -11.11 -19.13 16.22
C GLY A 464 -11.35 -19.17 17.75
N PRO A 465 -12.59 -19.03 18.26
CA PRO A 465 -12.83 -18.96 19.70
C PRO A 465 -13.06 -20.34 20.36
N SER A 466 -12.33 -20.53 21.46
CA SER A 466 -12.64 -21.26 22.70
C SER A 466 -12.02 -22.66 23.01
N VAL A 467 -11.15 -22.62 24.04
CA VAL A 467 -11.10 -23.40 25.30
C VAL A 467 -11.21 -24.94 25.27
N GLN A 468 -10.11 -25.62 25.64
CA GLN A 468 -10.01 -26.43 26.88
C GLN A 468 -8.56 -26.82 27.21
N ALA A 469 -8.33 -27.06 28.50
CA ALA A 469 -7.04 -27.10 29.18
C ALA A 469 -6.44 -28.50 29.29
N GLN A 470 -5.10 -28.60 29.43
CA GLN A 470 -4.44 -29.47 30.41
C GLN A 470 -2.94 -29.12 30.63
N SER A 471 -2.62 -28.95 31.92
CA SER A 471 -1.35 -29.09 32.68
C SER A 471 -0.26 -29.99 32.06
N ARG A 472 1.07 -29.87 32.23
CA ARG A 472 2.00 -29.14 33.13
C ARG A 472 3.43 -29.33 32.56
N THR A 473 4.32 -28.34 32.66
CA THR A 473 5.69 -28.40 33.25
C THR A 473 6.54 -27.19 32.79
N HIS A 474 7.34 -26.67 33.72
CA HIS A 474 7.93 -25.32 33.71
C HIS A 474 9.18 -25.17 32.83
N LYS A 475 9.13 -24.21 31.89
CA LYS A 475 10.25 -23.33 31.49
C LYS A 475 9.63 -22.02 31.00
N ALA A 476 10.07 -20.87 31.52
CA ALA A 476 9.47 -19.56 31.25
C ALA A 476 9.65 -19.13 29.79
N LYS A 477 8.74 -19.53 28.91
CA LYS A 477 8.50 -18.91 27.59
C LYS A 477 7.62 -17.68 27.81
N SER A 478 7.95 -16.56 27.15
CA SER A 478 7.06 -15.40 27.06
C SER A 478 5.69 -15.87 26.56
N ARG A 479 4.66 -15.77 27.41
CA ARG A 479 3.31 -16.30 27.14
C ARG A 479 2.57 -15.29 26.26
N PHE A 480 1.85 -15.76 25.24
CA PHE A 480 1.03 -14.87 24.40
C PHE A 480 0.04 -14.04 25.27
N PRO A 481 -0.07 -12.72 25.06
CA PRO A 481 -0.93 -11.86 25.88
C PRO A 481 -2.39 -12.32 25.89
N SER A 482 -3.04 -12.21 27.05
CA SER A 482 -4.48 -12.41 27.13
C SER A 482 -5.23 -11.27 26.46
N LYS A 483 -6.47 -11.49 25.98
CA LYS A 483 -7.32 -10.41 25.42
C LYS A 483 -7.38 -9.17 26.32
N ARG A 484 -7.46 -9.38 27.65
CA ARG A 484 -7.44 -8.30 28.64
C ARG A 484 -6.13 -7.53 28.61
N ASP A 485 -5.01 -8.24 28.71
CA ASP A 485 -3.68 -7.62 28.72
C ASP A 485 -3.41 -6.90 27.40
N THR A 486 -3.81 -7.47 26.26
CA THR A 486 -3.72 -6.81 24.96
C THR A 486 -4.44 -5.47 24.93
N ILE A 487 -5.65 -5.37 25.49
CA ILE A 487 -6.39 -4.10 25.54
C ILE A 487 -5.70 -3.10 26.49
N LEU A 488 -5.18 -3.56 27.63
CA LEU A 488 -4.39 -2.72 28.53
C LEU A 488 -3.12 -2.20 27.85
N PHE A 489 -2.43 -3.06 27.11
CA PHE A 489 -1.24 -2.70 26.32
C PHE A 489 -1.59 -1.71 25.22
N ALA A 490 -2.70 -1.89 24.52
CA ALA A 490 -3.18 -0.95 23.51
C ALA A 490 -3.44 0.46 24.11
N ALA A 491 -4.05 0.53 25.29
CA ALA A 491 -4.27 1.78 26.01
C ALA A 491 -2.93 2.45 26.41
N ILE A 492 -1.94 1.65 26.80
CA ILE A 492 -0.59 2.09 27.14
C ILE A 492 0.14 2.60 25.90
N VAL A 493 0.10 1.88 24.78
CA VAL A 493 0.70 2.27 23.48
C VAL A 493 0.14 3.58 22.97
N ARG A 494 -1.12 3.88 23.29
CA ARG A 494 -1.77 5.15 22.97
C ARG A 494 -1.45 6.31 23.90
N ASP A 495 -0.62 6.11 24.92
CA ASP A 495 -0.33 7.12 25.95
C ASP A 495 -1.62 7.66 26.62
N LEU A 496 -2.65 6.81 26.79
CA LEU A 496 -3.90 7.24 27.43
C LEU A 496 -3.71 7.37 28.94
N GLU A 497 -4.21 8.46 29.51
CA GLU A 497 -4.11 8.76 30.94
C GLU A 497 -5.47 9.11 31.55
N GLY A 498 -5.54 9.01 32.88
CA GLY A 498 -6.71 9.39 33.69
C GLY A 498 -8.03 8.84 33.15
N LEU A 499 -9.00 9.72 32.97
CA LEU A 499 -10.34 9.35 32.50
C LEU A 499 -10.35 8.78 31.07
N ARG A 500 -9.44 9.23 30.18
CA ARG A 500 -9.34 8.72 28.80
C ARG A 500 -8.91 7.26 28.76
N TYR A 501 -8.00 6.87 29.65
CA TYR A 501 -7.60 5.46 29.84
C TYR A 501 -8.80 4.62 30.30
N CYS A 502 -9.56 5.11 31.26
CA CYS A 502 -10.71 4.39 31.82
C CYS A 502 -11.84 4.20 30.80
N ILE A 503 -12.20 5.25 30.07
CA ILE A 503 -13.22 5.21 29.00
C ILE A 503 -12.82 4.20 27.92
N PHE A 504 -11.54 4.16 27.57
CA PHE A 504 -11.04 3.21 26.58
C PHE A 504 -11.21 1.75 27.05
N LEU A 505 -10.83 1.43 28.30
CA LEU A 505 -11.00 0.09 28.84
C LEU A 505 -12.47 -0.35 28.91
N ASP A 506 -13.36 0.58 29.29
CA ASP A 506 -14.80 0.31 29.35
C ASP A 506 -15.41 0.11 27.95
N LYS A 507 -14.99 0.90 26.95
CA LYS A 507 -15.37 0.72 25.53
C LYS A 507 -15.06 -0.70 25.05
N HIS A 508 -13.92 -1.26 25.48
CA HIS A 508 -13.50 -2.62 25.16
C HIS A 508 -13.98 -3.68 26.17
N ARG A 509 -14.93 -3.32 27.05
CA ARG A 509 -15.58 -4.18 28.04
C ARG A 509 -14.61 -4.86 29.01
N VAL A 510 -13.50 -4.19 29.33
CA VAL A 510 -12.54 -4.68 30.32
C VAL A 510 -13.03 -4.34 31.72
N LYS A 511 -13.46 -5.35 32.48
CA LYS A 511 -13.90 -5.14 33.88
C LYS A 511 -12.71 -4.96 34.82
N PRO A 512 -12.77 -4.12 35.85
CA PRO A 512 -11.71 -4.07 36.85
C PRO A 512 -11.59 -5.37 37.66
N LYS A 513 -10.42 -5.64 38.23
CA LYS A 513 -10.19 -6.75 39.16
C LYS A 513 -9.81 -6.17 40.52
N TRP A 514 -10.81 -5.83 41.31
CA TRP A 514 -10.64 -5.37 42.68
C TRP A 514 -10.78 -6.55 43.65
N CYS A 515 -10.02 -6.56 44.74
CA CYS A 515 -10.12 -7.60 45.78
C CYS A 515 -11.29 -7.36 46.77
N GLU A 516 -12.03 -6.26 46.61
CA GLU A 516 -13.13 -5.80 47.48
C GLU A 516 -14.38 -5.53 46.62
N ASP A 517 -15.57 -5.41 47.24
CA ASP A 517 -16.82 -4.94 46.61
C ASP A 517 -16.67 -3.50 46.09
N GLY A 518 -16.03 -3.37 44.93
CA GLY A 518 -15.67 -2.10 44.32
C GLY A 518 -16.48 -1.78 43.05
N PRO A 519 -16.22 -0.62 42.43
CA PRO A 519 -16.94 -0.18 41.25
C PRO A 519 -16.80 -1.13 40.06
N LYS A 520 -17.85 -1.23 39.24
CA LYS A 520 -17.99 -2.29 38.21
C LYS A 520 -17.28 -1.94 36.90
N SER A 521 -16.89 -0.67 36.73
CA SER A 521 -16.17 -0.17 35.55
C SER A 521 -14.92 0.63 35.92
N TYR A 522 -13.99 0.80 34.98
CA TYR A 522 -12.81 1.63 35.21
C TYR A 522 -13.18 3.10 35.35
N ARG A 523 -14.20 3.57 34.60
CA ARG A 523 -14.73 4.94 34.73
C ARG A 523 -15.30 5.20 36.12
N GLU A 524 -16.15 4.31 36.64
CA GLU A 524 -16.68 4.46 38.00
C GLU A 524 -15.55 4.42 39.04
N SER A 525 -14.56 3.54 38.85
CA SER A 525 -13.41 3.43 39.75
C SER A 525 -12.55 4.69 39.78
N TYR A 526 -12.46 5.42 38.66
CA TYR A 526 -11.74 6.68 38.59
C TYR A 526 -12.54 7.86 39.15
N LEU A 527 -13.87 7.85 39.01
CA LEU A 527 -14.77 8.92 39.48
C LEU A 527 -15.20 8.77 40.95
N ALA A 528 -15.20 7.56 41.50
CA ALA A 528 -15.62 7.28 42.88
C ALA A 528 -14.70 7.90 43.95
N GLY A 529 -13.50 8.39 43.56
CA GLY A 529 -12.53 8.95 44.50
C GLY A 529 -11.93 7.93 45.46
N GLY A 530 -11.27 8.40 46.53
CA GLY A 530 -10.64 7.54 47.53
C GLY A 530 -9.44 6.75 47.01
N SER A 531 -9.36 5.45 47.31
CA SER A 531 -8.22 4.59 46.94
C SER A 531 -8.28 4.04 45.50
N PHE A 532 -9.44 4.11 44.84
CA PHE A 532 -9.66 3.49 43.53
C PHE A 532 -8.90 4.13 42.35
N PRO A 533 -8.77 5.46 42.24
CA PRO A 533 -7.93 6.08 41.21
C PRO A 533 -6.46 5.63 41.29
N LYS A 534 -5.94 5.46 42.51
CA LYS A 534 -4.61 4.90 42.76
C LYS A 534 -4.53 3.44 42.32
N LYS A 535 -5.53 2.61 42.65
CA LYS A 535 -5.62 1.20 42.19
C LYS A 535 -5.65 1.08 40.66
N VAL A 536 -6.31 2.00 39.95
CA VAL A 536 -6.30 2.08 38.46
C VAL A 536 -4.91 2.40 37.93
N GLN A 537 -4.23 3.38 38.53
CA GLN A 537 -2.87 3.74 38.14
C GLN A 537 -1.87 2.61 38.40
N ASP A 538 -2.01 1.90 39.52
CA ASP A 538 -1.18 0.75 39.85
C ASP A 538 -1.39 -0.40 38.85
N GLU A 539 -2.63 -0.64 38.41
CA GLU A 539 -2.93 -1.64 37.37
C GLU A 539 -2.31 -1.25 36.02
N LYS A 540 -2.36 0.03 35.65
CA LYS A 540 -1.69 0.54 34.45
C LYS A 540 -0.18 0.33 34.54
N SER A 541 0.43 0.62 35.70
CA SER A 541 1.87 0.41 35.93
C SER A 541 2.25 -1.08 35.84
N ARG A 542 1.48 -1.97 36.47
CA ARG A 542 1.67 -3.42 36.36
C ARG A 542 1.52 -3.91 34.92
N ALA A 543 0.52 -3.41 34.19
CA ALA A 543 0.33 -3.74 32.78
C ALA A 543 1.50 -3.24 31.92
N LYS A 544 2.07 -2.06 32.21
CA LYS A 544 3.27 -1.57 31.51
C LYS A 544 4.48 -2.48 31.74
N GLN A 545 4.69 -2.96 32.96
CA GLN A 545 5.73 -3.93 33.28
C GLN A 545 5.51 -5.29 32.63
N ARG A 546 4.25 -5.76 32.54
CA ARG A 546 3.93 -6.98 31.77
C ARG A 546 4.15 -6.79 30.28
N MET A 547 3.84 -5.61 29.74
CA MET A 547 4.03 -5.32 28.32
C MET A 547 5.52 -5.38 27.94
N SER A 548 6.42 -4.88 28.79
CA SER A 548 7.86 -4.85 28.52
C SER A 548 8.53 -6.24 28.48
N THR A 549 7.87 -7.30 28.93
CA THR A 549 8.40 -8.68 28.85
C THR A 549 8.00 -9.41 27.57
N HIS A 550 7.21 -8.78 26.69
CA HIS A 550 6.80 -9.35 25.42
C HIS A 550 7.62 -8.77 24.28
N GLN A 551 8.01 -9.62 23.33
CA GLN A 551 8.58 -9.15 22.08
C GLN A 551 7.54 -8.34 21.29
N HIS A 552 8.03 -7.38 20.53
CA HIS A 552 7.18 -6.47 19.76
C HIS A 552 6.33 -7.21 18.72
N SER A 553 6.92 -8.21 18.04
CA SER A 553 6.19 -9.14 17.15
C SER A 553 5.00 -9.80 17.85
N VAL A 554 5.19 -10.29 19.08
CA VAL A 554 4.12 -10.92 19.88
C VAL A 554 3.02 -9.92 20.27
N LEU A 555 3.39 -8.66 20.55
CA LEU A 555 2.41 -7.59 20.80
C LEU A 555 1.63 -7.22 19.53
N MET A 556 2.29 -7.17 18.38
CA MET A 556 1.65 -6.94 17.08
C MET A 556 0.66 -8.05 16.75
N ASP A 557 1.06 -9.31 16.92
CA ASP A 557 0.19 -10.47 16.73
C ASP A 557 -1.03 -10.41 17.67
N ALA A 558 -0.82 -10.10 18.95
CA ALA A 558 -1.92 -9.94 19.90
C ALA A 558 -2.88 -8.81 19.51
N PHE A 559 -2.37 -7.68 19.01
CA PHE A 559 -3.23 -6.59 18.53
C PHE A 559 -4.05 -6.98 17.30
N ILE A 560 -3.46 -7.73 16.37
CA ILE A 560 -4.18 -8.30 15.22
C ILE A 560 -5.30 -9.23 15.71
N THR A 561 -5.01 -10.11 16.67
CA THR A 561 -5.97 -11.11 17.17
C THR A 561 -7.13 -10.47 17.93
N TYR A 562 -6.88 -9.53 18.85
CA TYR A 562 -7.90 -9.11 19.82
C TYR A 562 -8.44 -7.68 19.61
N ILE A 563 -7.78 -6.84 18.82
CA ILE A 563 -8.18 -5.44 18.60
C ILE A 563 -7.91 -4.98 17.15
N ARG A 564 -8.20 -5.87 16.19
CA ARG A 564 -7.90 -5.74 14.75
C ARG A 564 -8.28 -4.39 14.13
N SER A 565 -9.43 -3.82 14.50
CA SER A 565 -9.92 -2.54 13.98
C SER A 565 -9.02 -1.35 14.31
N GLU A 566 -8.19 -1.47 15.33
CA GLU A 566 -7.33 -0.40 15.85
C GLU A 566 -5.83 -0.70 15.62
N PHE A 567 -5.52 -1.80 14.94
CA PHE A 567 -4.16 -2.27 14.71
C PHE A 567 -3.27 -1.25 14.00
N ASP A 568 -3.79 -0.53 13.00
CA ASP A 568 -2.96 0.36 12.19
C ASP A 568 -2.41 1.53 13.02
N GLU A 569 -3.26 2.14 13.86
CA GLU A 569 -2.84 3.17 14.82
C GLU A 569 -1.86 2.61 15.86
N LEU A 570 -2.16 1.43 16.42
CA LEU A 570 -1.36 0.81 17.47
C LEU A 570 0.02 0.37 16.96
N SER A 571 0.09 -0.22 15.76
CA SER A 571 1.35 -0.63 15.14
C SER A 571 2.26 0.56 14.87
N SER A 572 1.70 1.69 14.42
CA SER A 572 2.45 2.93 14.19
C SER A 572 3.09 3.45 15.48
N ARG A 573 2.33 3.48 16.57
CA ARG A 573 2.81 4.00 17.87
C ARG A 573 3.74 3.05 18.61
N LEU A 574 3.55 1.73 18.46
CA LEU A 574 4.44 0.74 19.05
C LEU A 574 5.83 0.82 18.39
N ASN A 575 5.90 1.10 17.08
CA ASN A 575 7.17 1.33 16.37
C ASN A 575 7.85 2.65 16.77
N SER A 576 7.09 3.75 16.94
CA SER A 576 7.65 5.04 17.34
C SER A 576 8.20 5.09 18.77
N ARG A 577 7.74 4.21 19.67
CA ARG A 577 8.27 4.14 21.04
C ARG A 577 9.68 3.55 21.13
N ASN A 578 10.03 2.63 20.23
CA ASN A 578 11.38 2.05 20.20
C ASN A 578 12.46 3.09 19.85
N SER A 579 12.14 4.08 19.02
CA SER A 579 13.10 5.15 18.70
C SER A 579 13.38 6.08 19.88
N ARG A 580 12.45 6.24 20.84
CA ARG A 580 12.64 7.05 22.06
C ARG A 580 13.49 6.37 23.14
N ASP A 581 13.41 5.05 23.26
CA ASP A 581 14.22 4.31 24.24
C ASP A 581 15.66 4.07 23.73
N ALA A 582 15.87 4.04 22.41
CA ALA A 582 17.20 4.00 21.80
C ALA A 582 17.99 5.32 21.95
N SER A 583 17.31 6.47 22.07
CA SER A 583 17.95 7.78 22.25
C SER A 583 18.33 8.12 23.71
N LYS A 584 18.10 7.20 24.65
CA LYS A 584 18.37 7.38 26.10
C LYS A 584 19.48 6.46 26.63
N LYS A 585 20.25 5.81 25.76
CA LYS A 585 21.42 5.00 26.12
C LYS A 585 22.70 5.58 25.57
#